data_AF-A0A453MNQ4-F1
#
_entry.id   AF-A0A453MNQ4-F1
#
_cell.length_a   1.000
_cell.length_b   1.000
_cell.length_c   1.000
_cell.angle_alpha   90.00
_cell.angle_beta   90.00
_cell.angle_gamma   90.00
#
_symmetry.space_group_name_H-M   'P 1'
#
loop_
_entity.id
_entity.type
_entity.pdbx_description
1 polymer ?
#
loop_
_entity_poly.entity_id
_entity_poly.type
_entity_poly.pdbx_seq_one_letter_code
_entity_poly.pdbx_strand_id
1 'polypeptide(L)'
;HYILFLGPRRVWNSSMDKRSSIACFMVMLVLLGSSMTAENCEIKRDKMTLCIKSECLYHCQHRWYYKITQYWCDGVVFGFCNCKICIVA
;
A
#
# COMPACT_ATOMS: atom_id res chain seq x y z
N HIS A 1 -9.07 -10.92 -65.54
CA HIS A 1 -10.16 -9.96 -65.27
C HIS A 1 -9.60 -8.87 -64.37
N TYR A 2 -9.35 -7.68 -64.93
CA TYR A 2 -8.77 -6.54 -64.24
C TYR A 2 -9.93 -5.63 -63.82
N ILE A 3 -10.06 -5.32 -62.53
CA ILE A 3 -10.84 -4.16 -62.08
C ILE A 3 -9.96 -3.40 -61.09
N LEU A 4 -9.38 -2.31 -61.60
CA LEU A 4 -8.83 -1.21 -60.81
C LEU A 4 -9.98 -0.51 -60.08
N PHE A 5 -9.91 -0.44 -58.74
CA PHE A 5 -10.60 0.61 -57.98
C PHE A 5 -9.53 1.49 -57.33
N LEU A 6 -9.30 2.65 -57.95
CA LEU A 6 -8.63 3.80 -57.38
C LEU A 6 -9.51 4.36 -56.25
N GLY A 7 -9.12 4.14 -55.00
CA GLY A 7 -9.62 4.86 -53.83
C GLY A 7 -8.44 5.48 -53.08
N PRO A 8 -8.53 6.72 -52.58
CA PRO A 8 -7.38 7.41 -52.01
C PRO A 8 -6.90 6.66 -50.77
N ARG A 9 -5.58 6.38 -50.71
CA ARG A 9 -4.88 5.92 -49.51
C ARG A 9 -5.21 6.87 -48.35
N ARG A 10 -6.14 6.48 -47.47
CA ARG A 10 -6.14 7.03 -46.12
C ARG A 10 -5.07 6.29 -45.35
N VAL A 11 -3.83 6.76 -45.46
CA VAL A 11 -2.82 6.49 -44.42
C VAL A 11 -3.41 7.10 -43.16
N TRP A 12 -3.95 6.27 -42.27
CA TRP A 12 -4.37 6.70 -40.95
C TRP A 12 -3.09 7.01 -40.17
N ASN A 13 -2.59 8.22 -40.35
CA ASN A 13 -1.51 8.75 -39.55
C ASN A 13 -2.11 9.04 -38.17
N SER A 14 -2.16 8.04 -37.30
CA SER A 14 -2.36 8.26 -35.88
C SER A 14 -1.09 8.93 -35.36
N SER A 15 -0.94 10.22 -35.67
CA SER A 15 -0.01 11.08 -34.98
C SER A 15 -0.47 11.10 -33.52
N MET A 16 0.05 10.16 -32.71
CA MET A 16 -0.03 10.30 -31.27
C MET A 16 0.63 11.64 -30.97
N ASP A 17 -0.18 12.61 -30.55
CA ASP A 17 0.32 13.89 -30.08
C ASP A 17 1.43 13.62 -29.06
N LYS A 18 2.66 14.08 -29.35
CA LYS A 18 3.81 13.98 -28.43
C LYS A 18 3.48 14.54 -27.03
N ARG A 19 2.44 15.38 -26.94
CA ARG A 19 1.83 15.85 -25.69
C ARG A 19 1.24 14.71 -24.85
N SER A 20 0.58 13.74 -25.46
CA SER A 20 -0.01 12.58 -24.78
C SER A 20 1.05 11.68 -24.16
N SER A 21 2.17 11.44 -24.84
CA SER A 21 3.27 10.64 -24.26
C SER A 21 3.96 11.35 -23.10
N ILE A 22 4.14 12.67 -23.19
CA ILE A 22 4.71 13.48 -22.10
C ILE A 22 3.75 13.51 -20.90
N ALA A 23 2.44 13.64 -21.14
CA ALA A 23 1.44 13.59 -20.08
C ALA A 23 1.46 12.23 -19.35
N CYS A 24 1.53 11.11 -20.08
CA CYS A 24 1.68 9.78 -19.47
C CYS A 24 2.96 9.67 -18.64
N PHE A 25 4.08 10.19 -19.15
CA PHE A 25 5.36 10.15 -18.43
C PHE A 25 5.32 11.00 -17.15
N MET A 26 4.70 12.18 -17.22
CA MET A 26 4.49 13.05 -16.06
C MET A 26 3.57 12.39 -15.02
N VAL A 27 2.49 11.73 -15.44
CA VAL A 27 1.60 10.98 -14.54
C VAL A 27 2.37 9.85 -13.86
N MET A 28 3.18 9.08 -14.60
CA MET A 28 4.01 8.03 -14.02
C MET A 28 5.05 8.58 -13.05
N LEU A 29 5.70 9.71 -13.36
CA LEU A 29 6.64 10.37 -12.45
C LEU A 29 5.97 10.91 -11.19
N VAL A 30 4.76 11.46 -11.30
CA VAL A 30 3.95 11.89 -10.13
C VAL A 30 3.55 10.68 -9.29
N LEU A 31 3.15 9.57 -9.90
CA LEU A 31 2.82 8.33 -9.18
C LEU A 31 4.05 7.71 -8.51
N LEU A 32 5.21 7.72 -9.16
CA LEU A 32 6.48 7.23 -8.62
C LEU A 32 7.01 8.15 -7.51
N GLY A 33 6.91 9.47 -7.68
CA GLY A 33 7.28 10.46 -6.65
C GLY A 33 6.30 10.50 -5.47
N SER A 34 5.08 10.03 -5.69
CA SER A 34 4.09 9.76 -4.63
C SER A 34 4.26 8.38 -4.04
N SER A 35 5.46 7.77 -4.10
CA SER A 35 5.75 6.50 -3.44
C SER A 35 5.34 6.64 -1.98
N MET A 36 4.14 6.14 -1.68
CA MET A 36 3.61 6.03 -0.35
C MET A 36 4.66 5.23 0.40
N THR A 37 5.28 5.85 1.40
CA THR A 37 6.17 5.15 2.32
C THR A 37 5.46 3.87 2.71
N ALA A 38 6.00 2.73 2.28
CA ALA A 38 5.37 1.45 2.55
C ALA A 38 5.51 1.21 4.05
N GLU A 39 4.44 1.45 4.80
CA GLU A 39 4.40 1.14 6.22
C GLU A 39 4.53 -0.37 6.36
N ASN A 40 5.69 -0.83 6.82
CA ASN A 40 5.88 -2.22 7.14
C ASN A 40 5.31 -2.47 8.54
N CYS A 41 4.12 -3.08 8.59
CA CYS A 41 3.43 -3.36 9.84
C CYS A 41 3.61 -4.82 10.26
N GLU A 42 4.10 -5.04 11.48
CA GLU A 42 4.20 -6.36 12.10
C GLU A 42 3.28 -6.46 13.33
N ILE A 43 2.69 -7.63 13.54
CA ILE A 43 1.88 -7.93 14.73
C ILE A 43 2.69 -8.84 15.66
N LYS A 44 3.03 -8.33 16.84
CA LYS A 44 3.67 -9.10 17.90
C LYS A 44 2.61 -9.65 18.84
N ARG A 45 2.73 -10.93 19.19
CA ARG A 45 1.78 -11.65 20.04
C ARG A 45 2.47 -12.14 21.29
N ASP A 46 1.97 -11.74 22.44
CA ASP A 46 2.43 -12.22 23.75
C ASP A 46 1.27 -12.88 24.49
N LYS A 47 1.55 -14.06 25.07
CA LYS A 47 0.54 -14.80 25.85
C LYS A 47 0.46 -14.23 27.26
N MET A 48 -0.75 -13.96 27.73
CA MET A 48 -1.00 -13.46 29.09
C MET A 48 -2.01 -14.35 29.80
N THR A 49 -1.80 -14.61 31.09
CA THR A 49 -2.75 -15.37 31.92
C THR A 49 -4.11 -14.69 31.98
N LEU A 50 -4.10 -13.35 32.07
CA LEU A 50 -5.28 -12.51 31.99
C LEU A 50 -4.97 -11.37 31.03
N CYS A 51 -5.64 -11.30 29.88
CA CYS A 51 -5.46 -10.22 28.92
C CYS A 51 -6.49 -9.13 29.22
N ILE A 52 -6.05 -8.12 29.97
CA ILE A 52 -6.79 -6.86 30.15
C ILE A 52 -6.22 -5.85 29.16
N LYS A 53 -7.09 -5.07 28.52
CA LYS A 53 -6.69 -4.07 27.53
C LYS A 53 -5.66 -3.06 28.05
N SER A 54 -5.77 -2.61 29.30
CA SER A 54 -4.81 -1.69 29.93
C SER A 54 -3.44 -2.33 30.15
N GLU A 55 -3.39 -3.58 30.61
CA GLU A 55 -2.14 -4.31 30.79
C GLU A 55 -1.49 -4.64 29.46
N CYS A 56 -2.28 -5.03 28.46
CA CYS A 56 -1.80 -5.25 27.10
C CYS A 56 -1.21 -3.96 26.51
N LEU A 57 -1.87 -2.81 26.70
CA LEU A 57 -1.32 -1.51 26.29
C LEU A 57 0.03 -1.24 26.96
N TYR A 58 0.09 -1.38 28.29
CA TYR A 58 1.31 -1.15 29.06
C TYR A 58 2.44 -2.07 28.58
N HIS A 59 2.16 -3.36 28.38
CA HIS A 59 3.13 -4.32 27.86
C HIS A 59 3.62 -3.96 26.46
N CYS A 60 2.71 -3.64 25.55
CA CYS A 60 3.08 -3.21 24.21
C CYS A 60 4.00 -1.97 24.30
N GLN A 61 3.59 -0.94 25.05
CA GLN A 61 4.33 0.33 25.18
C GLN A 61 5.68 0.17 25.84
N HIS A 62 5.77 -0.66 26.88
CA HIS A 62 7.04 -0.92 27.57
C HIS A 62 8.04 -1.65 26.66
N ARG A 63 7.56 -2.56 25.80
CA ARG A 63 8.42 -3.39 24.94
C ARG A 63 8.77 -2.73 23.61
N TRP A 64 7.84 -1.97 23.04
CA TRP A 64 7.94 -1.42 21.69
C TRP A 64 7.86 0.12 21.64
N TYR A 65 7.90 0.77 22.81
CA TYR A 65 7.82 2.22 22.97
C TYR A 65 6.58 2.82 22.28
N TYR A 66 6.66 4.08 21.83
CA TYR A 66 5.59 4.79 21.15
C TYR A 66 5.38 4.37 19.69
N LYS A 67 5.94 3.24 19.23
CA LYS A 67 5.81 2.76 17.84
C LYS A 67 4.56 1.91 17.59
N ILE A 68 3.68 1.79 18.58
CA ILE A 68 2.47 0.97 18.49
C ILE A 68 1.37 1.79 17.86
N THR A 69 0.83 1.28 16.75
CA THR A 69 -0.32 1.88 16.10
C THR A 69 -1.63 1.34 16.65
N GLN A 70 -1.67 0.06 17.02
CA GLN A 70 -2.88 -0.60 17.52
C GLN A 70 -2.51 -1.72 18.51
N TYR A 71 -3.42 -2.01 19.43
CA TYR A 71 -3.28 -3.10 20.38
C TYR A 71 -4.66 -3.69 20.73
N TRP A 72 -4.73 -5.00 20.94
CA TRP A 72 -5.97 -5.68 21.33
C TRP A 72 -5.69 -7.01 22.04
N CYS A 73 -6.66 -7.46 22.83
CA CYS A 73 -6.65 -8.78 23.44
C CYS A 73 -7.46 -9.76 22.60
N ASP A 74 -6.91 -10.95 22.36
CA ASP A 74 -7.58 -12.09 21.76
C ASP A 74 -7.86 -13.11 22.87
N GLY A 75 -9.03 -12.98 23.51
CA GLY A 75 -9.42 -13.71 24.71
C GLY A 75 -9.10 -12.99 26.03
N VAL A 76 -9.85 -13.33 27.10
CA VAL A 76 -9.70 -12.72 28.43
C VAL A 76 -8.80 -13.55 29.34
N VAL A 77 -8.95 -14.88 29.34
CA VAL A 77 -8.16 -15.81 30.17
C VAL A 77 -7.27 -16.63 29.26
N PHE A 78 -5.97 -16.75 29.60
CA PHE A 78 -4.92 -17.31 28.74
C PHE A 78 -4.92 -16.74 27.31
N GLY A 79 -5.35 -15.48 27.17
CA GLY A 79 -5.48 -14.78 25.91
C GLY A 79 -4.15 -14.25 25.38
N PHE A 80 -4.20 -13.71 24.16
CA PHE A 80 -3.04 -13.09 23.53
C PHE A 80 -3.19 -11.57 23.52
N CYS A 81 -2.17 -10.88 24.02
CA CYS A 81 -1.99 -9.47 23.77
C CYS A 81 -1.32 -9.31 22.39
N ASN A 82 -1.99 -8.60 21.49
CA ASN A 82 -1.50 -8.31 20.15
C ASN A 82 -1.08 -6.85 20.08
N CYS A 83 0.15 -6.60 19.65
CA CYS A 83 0.70 -5.26 19.42
C CYS A 83 1.01 -5.09 17.93
N LYS A 84 0.32 -4.17 17.24
CA LYS A 84 0.63 -3.81 15.86
C LYS A 84 1.62 -2.65 15.84
N ILE A 85 2.75 -2.86 15.19
CA ILE A 85 3.88 -1.93 15.09
C ILE A 85 4.09 -1.66 13.61
N CYS A 86 4.02 -0.41 13.21
CA CYS A 86 4.30 -0.01 11.83
C CYS A 86 5.59 0.80 11.80
N ILE A 87 6.52 0.41 10.94
CA ILE A 87 7.76 1.13 10.72
C ILE A 87 7.67 1.74 9.33
N VAL A 88 7.86 3.05 9.26
CA VAL A 88 8.05 3.76 7.99
C VAL A 88 9.45 3.39 7.50
N ALA A 89 9.51 2.62 6.42
CA ALA A 89 10.75 2.24 5.75
C ALA A 89 11.20 3.29 4.73
#